data_AF-A0A1G7FX93-F1
#
_entry.id   AF-A0A1G7FX93-F1
#
_cell.length_a   1.000
_cell.length_b   1.000
_cell.length_c   1.000
_cell.angle_alpha   90.00
_cell.angle_beta   90.00
_cell.angle_gamma   90.00
#
_symmetry.space_group_name_H-M   'P 1'
#
loop_
_entity.id
_entity.type
_entity.pdbx_description
1 polymer ?
#
loop_
_entity_poly.entity_id
_entity_poly.type
_entity_poly.pdbx_seq_one_letter_code
_entity_poly.pdbx_strand_id
1 'polypeptide(L)'
;MPIERSTAVVLAGLLLATALILAQPAAAQSSADHSAKWGPLFRSQVTKCWRKPAPVGDEAANIKLVLEIRLTREGSLAEQPSVSSQNSPAVSDYSQAYRKSALQAITLCQPYSLPAEYYDEWKYFMPVFLETPSPPGGKGKPAAGELDKRKLSICRGC
;
A
#
# COMPACT_ATOMS: atom_id res chain seq x y z
N MET A 1 5.23 73.89 -11.43
CA MET A 1 5.12 72.47 -11.83
C MET A 1 6.42 71.78 -11.47
N PRO A 2 6.41 70.80 -10.55
CA PRO A 2 7.37 69.71 -10.67
C PRO A 2 6.66 68.35 -10.63
N ILE A 3 7.02 67.56 -11.64
CA ILE A 3 6.59 66.19 -11.90
C ILE A 3 7.50 65.25 -11.11
N GLU A 4 6.89 64.20 -10.57
CA GLU A 4 7.51 63.06 -9.89
C GLU A 4 8.66 62.40 -10.67
N ARG A 5 9.58 61.73 -9.95
CA ARG A 5 9.79 60.26 -10.03
C ARG A 5 10.89 59.72 -9.12
N SER A 6 10.48 58.76 -8.28
CA SER A 6 11.07 57.41 -8.12
C SER A 6 12.32 57.18 -7.26
N THR A 7 12.03 56.72 -6.03
CA THR A 7 12.44 55.45 -5.38
C THR A 7 13.89 54.98 -5.40
N ALA A 8 14.48 54.86 -4.21
CA ALA A 8 15.51 53.88 -3.91
C ALA A 8 15.13 53.07 -2.65
N VAL A 9 15.26 51.76 -2.78
CA VAL A 9 14.81 50.69 -1.89
C VAL A 9 15.69 50.63 -0.63
N VAL A 10 15.09 50.67 0.56
CA VAL A 10 15.77 50.40 1.83
C VAL A 10 15.68 48.90 2.12
N LEU A 11 16.75 48.15 1.83
CA LEU A 11 16.91 46.76 2.26
C LEU A 11 17.55 46.73 3.66
N ALA A 12 16.71 46.81 4.70
CA ALA A 12 17.10 46.39 6.05
C ALA A 12 16.77 44.90 6.19
N GLY A 13 17.82 44.08 6.35
CA GLY A 13 17.72 42.62 6.34
C GLY A 13 16.86 42.05 7.46
N LEU A 14 15.91 41.18 7.08
CA LEU A 14 15.26 40.23 7.99
C LEU A 14 16.18 39.02 8.18
N LEU A 15 16.71 38.84 9.39
CA LEU A 15 17.20 37.54 9.87
C LEU A 15 16.17 36.97 10.85
N LEU A 16 15.16 36.27 10.32
CA LEU A 16 14.34 35.34 11.08
C LEU A 16 14.49 33.97 10.42
N ALA A 17 15.48 33.21 10.88
CA ALA A 17 15.59 31.79 10.56
C ALA A 17 14.50 31.03 11.32
N THR A 18 13.31 30.95 10.74
CA THR A 18 12.23 30.09 11.24
C THR A 18 12.60 28.63 10.94
N ALA A 19 13.09 27.92 11.95
CA ALA A 19 13.20 26.47 11.90
C ALA A 19 11.78 25.87 11.95
N LEU A 20 11.14 25.67 10.79
CA LEU A 20 9.98 24.80 10.67
C LEU A 20 10.45 23.35 10.88
N ILE A 21 10.51 22.93 12.13
CA ILE A 21 10.56 21.50 12.45
C ILE A 21 9.20 20.94 12.04
N LEU A 22 9.16 20.18 10.95
CA LEU A 22 8.03 19.31 10.60
C LEU A 22 7.96 18.23 11.69
N ALA A 23 7.32 18.54 12.82
CA ALA A 23 6.96 17.54 13.82
C ALA A 23 5.98 16.57 13.16
N GLN A 24 6.50 15.47 12.63
CA GLN A 24 5.67 14.40 12.08
C GLN A 24 4.77 13.87 13.20
N PRO A 25 3.50 13.54 12.91
CA PRO A 25 2.62 13.00 13.92
C PRO A 25 3.12 11.61 14.34
N ALA A 26 3.64 11.49 15.56
CA ALA A 26 4.15 10.23 16.14
C ALA A 26 3.13 9.07 16.04
N ALA A 27 1.83 9.38 15.98
CA ALA A 27 0.75 8.41 15.79
C ALA A 27 0.80 7.69 14.43
N ALA A 28 1.18 8.38 13.34
CA ALA A 28 1.28 7.78 12.01
C ALA A 28 2.49 6.81 11.92
N GLN A 29 3.57 7.12 12.64
CA GLN A 29 4.79 6.32 12.62
C GLN A 29 4.64 5.03 13.43
N SER A 30 4.03 5.10 14.62
CA SER A 30 3.78 3.91 15.47
C SER A 30 2.91 2.86 14.77
N SER A 31 1.84 3.28 14.09
CA SER A 31 0.98 2.35 13.32
C SER A 31 1.71 1.72 12.11
N ALA A 32 2.59 2.47 11.44
CA ALA A 32 3.44 1.91 10.38
C ALA A 32 4.41 0.86 10.96
N ASP A 33 5.05 1.14 12.08
CA ASP A 33 5.99 0.23 12.76
C ASP A 33 5.31 -1.06 13.25
N HIS A 34 4.08 -0.95 13.76
CA HIS A 34 3.29 -2.12 14.17
C HIS A 34 2.81 -2.94 12.97
N SER A 35 2.38 -2.28 11.87
CA SER A 35 2.01 -2.97 10.63
C SER A 35 3.14 -3.78 10.02
N ALA A 36 4.38 -3.34 10.20
CA ALA A 36 5.57 -4.11 9.79
C ALA A 36 5.68 -5.46 10.52
N LYS A 37 5.07 -5.61 11.71
CA LYS A 37 5.09 -6.84 12.51
C LYS A 37 3.98 -7.82 12.10
N TRP A 38 2.74 -7.35 11.91
CA TRP A 38 1.60 -8.22 11.62
C TRP A 38 1.31 -8.38 10.11
N GLY A 39 1.62 -7.38 9.29
CA GLY A 39 1.35 -7.37 7.85
C GLY A 39 1.96 -8.56 7.08
N PRO A 40 3.24 -8.92 7.31
CA PRO A 40 3.84 -10.10 6.69
C PRO A 40 3.15 -11.41 7.06
N LEU A 41 2.62 -11.53 8.28
CA LEU A 41 1.88 -12.71 8.74
C LEU A 41 0.56 -12.86 7.98
N PHE A 42 -0.20 -11.77 7.86
CA PHE A 42 -1.42 -11.73 7.04
C PHE A 42 -1.11 -12.12 5.59
N ARG A 43 -0.12 -11.45 4.97
CA ARG A 43 0.32 -11.74 3.60
C ARG A 43 0.69 -13.20 3.39
N SER A 44 1.43 -13.79 4.33
CA SER A 44 1.87 -15.19 4.24
C SER A 44 0.69 -16.15 4.25
N GLN A 45 -0.37 -15.84 5.00
CA GLN A 45 -1.59 -16.64 5.05
C GLN A 45 -2.35 -16.51 3.74
N VAL A 46 -2.67 -15.29 3.27
CA VAL A 46 -3.35 -15.05 1.99
C VAL A 46 -2.67 -15.77 0.82
N THR A 47 -1.34 -15.74 0.77
CA THR A 47 -0.55 -16.37 -0.30
C THR A 47 -0.81 -17.88 -0.41
N LYS A 48 -1.18 -18.57 0.68
CA LYS A 48 -1.46 -20.02 0.67
C LYS A 48 -2.73 -20.37 -0.11
N CYS A 49 -3.75 -19.50 -0.09
CA CYS A 49 -5.01 -19.73 -0.81
C CYS A 49 -5.05 -19.07 -2.19
N TRP A 50 -4.10 -18.17 -2.48
CA TRP A 50 -4.20 -17.32 -3.65
C TRP A 50 -3.90 -18.07 -4.94
N ARG A 51 -4.97 -18.34 -5.71
CA ARG A 51 -4.90 -18.82 -7.09
C ARG A 51 -4.74 -17.65 -8.06
N LYS A 52 -3.57 -17.00 -7.99
CA LYS A 52 -3.26 -15.84 -8.84
C LYS A 52 -3.28 -16.25 -10.33
N PRO A 53 -4.01 -15.53 -11.20
CA PRO A 53 -3.97 -15.82 -12.63
C PRO A 53 -2.56 -15.63 -13.18
N ALA A 54 -2.22 -16.41 -14.21
CA ALA A 54 -0.97 -16.20 -14.94
C ALA A 54 -1.14 -14.97 -15.84
N PRO A 55 -0.20 -14.01 -15.81
CA PRO A 55 -0.23 -12.89 -16.74
C PRO A 55 0.00 -13.36 -18.18
N VAL A 56 -0.68 -12.73 -19.13
CA VAL A 56 -0.44 -12.90 -20.56
C VAL A 56 0.14 -11.58 -21.08
N GLY A 57 1.28 -11.64 -21.77
CA GLY A 57 1.95 -10.45 -22.30
C GLY A 57 2.25 -9.40 -21.23
N ASP A 58 1.86 -8.16 -21.53
CA ASP A 58 2.04 -6.97 -20.69
C ASP A 58 0.79 -6.59 -19.87
N GLU A 59 -0.27 -7.40 -19.91
CA GLU A 59 -1.55 -7.12 -19.22
C GLU A 59 -1.42 -7.01 -17.69
N ALA A 60 -0.33 -7.53 -17.13
CA ALA A 60 0.00 -7.45 -15.71
C ALA A 60 0.59 -6.11 -15.27
N ALA A 61 0.92 -5.23 -16.23
CA ALA A 61 1.63 -4.01 -15.92
C ALA A 61 0.79 -3.08 -15.03
N ASN A 62 1.38 -2.66 -13.91
CA ASN A 62 0.92 -1.55 -13.07
C ASN A 62 -0.46 -1.79 -12.41
N ILE A 63 -0.77 -3.02 -12.02
CA ILE A 63 -2.01 -3.27 -11.26
C ILE A 63 -1.77 -2.84 -9.81
N LYS A 64 -2.59 -1.89 -9.33
CA LYS A 64 -2.73 -1.53 -7.92
C LYS A 64 -4.16 -1.87 -7.49
N LEU A 65 -4.30 -2.94 -6.72
CA LEU A 65 -5.58 -3.35 -6.15
C LEU A 65 -5.62 -3.01 -4.66
N VAL A 66 -6.56 -2.14 -4.25
CA VAL A 66 -6.80 -1.78 -2.85
C VAL A 66 -8.08 -2.44 -2.38
N LEU A 67 -7.98 -3.28 -1.35
CA LEU A 67 -9.14 -3.95 -0.74
C LEU A 67 -9.46 -3.32 0.62
N GLU A 68 -10.72 -3.41 1.04
CA GLU A 68 -11.16 -3.11 2.40
C GLU A 68 -11.50 -4.43 3.10
N ILE A 69 -10.89 -4.65 4.27
CA ILE A 69 -11.02 -5.89 5.03
C ILE A 69 -11.36 -5.55 6.48
N ARG A 70 -12.38 -6.21 7.02
CA ARG A 70 -12.70 -6.20 8.47
C ARG A 70 -12.59 -7.61 9.03
N LEU A 71 -11.89 -7.74 10.13
CA LEU A 71 -11.70 -9.00 10.84
C LEU A 71 -12.26 -8.93 12.25
N THR A 72 -12.79 -10.05 12.74
CA THR A 72 -13.08 -10.27 14.15
C THR A 72 -11.78 -10.50 14.92
N ARG A 73 -11.82 -10.46 16.25
CA ARG A 73 -10.64 -10.71 17.10
C ARG A 73 -10.09 -12.13 16.93
N GLU A 74 -10.93 -13.07 16.51
CA GLU A 74 -10.59 -14.46 16.23
C GLU A 74 -9.96 -14.64 14.83
N GLY A 75 -9.87 -13.57 14.05
CA GLY A 75 -9.26 -13.56 12.72
C GLY A 75 -10.20 -13.97 11.58
N SER A 76 -11.50 -14.16 11.85
CA SER A 76 -12.50 -14.41 10.81
C SER A 76 -12.94 -13.11 10.13
N LEU A 77 -13.50 -13.19 8.92
CA LEU A 77 -14.08 -12.02 8.26
C LEU A 77 -15.34 -11.56 9.02
N ALA A 78 -15.36 -10.29 9.43
CA ALA A 78 -16.55 -9.68 10.01
C ALA A 78 -17.62 -9.37 8.95
N GLU A 79 -17.18 -9.14 7.71
CA GLU A 79 -18.02 -8.96 6.52
C GLU A 79 -17.25 -9.40 5.26
N GLN A 80 -17.94 -9.51 4.13
CA GLN A 80 -17.30 -9.83 2.86
C GLN A 80 -16.29 -8.73 2.48
N PRO A 81 -15.03 -9.07 2.10
CA PRO A 81 -14.08 -8.08 1.62
C PRO A 81 -14.59 -7.37 0.37
N SER A 82 -14.30 -6.08 0.28
CA SER A 82 -14.74 -5.22 -0.82
C SER A 82 -13.54 -4.51 -1.46
N VAL A 83 -13.78 -3.97 -2.65
CA VAL A 83 -12.79 -3.12 -3.34
C VAL A 83 -12.93 -1.71 -2.79
N SER A 84 -11.83 -1.10 -2.37
CA SER A 84 -11.87 0.25 -1.83
C SER A 84 -12.26 1.29 -2.89
N SER A 85 -12.88 2.38 -2.46
CA SER A 85 -13.08 3.57 -3.30
C SER A 85 -11.75 4.19 -3.80
N GLN A 86 -10.63 3.91 -3.12
CA GLN A 86 -9.29 4.35 -3.52
C GLN A 86 -8.65 3.47 -4.61
N ASN A 87 -9.34 2.43 -5.06
CA ASN A 87 -8.82 1.47 -6.02
C ASN A 87 -8.87 1.99 -7.46
N SER A 88 -7.82 1.73 -8.25
CA SER A 88 -7.81 2.04 -9.68
C SER A 88 -8.75 1.12 -10.47
N PRO A 89 -9.45 1.62 -11.53
CA PRO A 89 -10.30 0.78 -12.37
C PRO A 89 -9.57 -0.46 -12.92
N ALA A 90 -10.27 -1.59 -13.01
CA ALA A 90 -9.77 -2.76 -13.74
C ALA A 90 -10.09 -2.54 -15.20
N VAL A 91 -9.05 -2.45 -16.03
CA VAL A 91 -9.16 -2.07 -17.45
C VAL A 91 -8.97 -3.25 -18.41
N SER A 92 -8.35 -4.33 -17.95
CA SER A 92 -8.12 -5.57 -18.72
C SER A 92 -8.80 -6.78 -18.09
N ASP A 93 -9.03 -7.82 -18.88
CA ASP A 93 -9.57 -9.10 -18.41
C ASP A 93 -8.67 -9.72 -17.33
N TYR A 94 -7.35 -9.64 -17.52
CA TYR A 94 -6.39 -10.05 -16.50
C TYR A 94 -6.56 -9.26 -15.20
N SER A 95 -6.70 -7.93 -15.24
CA SER A 95 -6.90 -7.12 -14.03
C SER A 95 -8.21 -7.43 -13.31
N GLN A 96 -9.26 -7.79 -14.05
CA GLN A 96 -10.53 -8.23 -13.48
C GLN A 96 -10.39 -9.62 -12.83
N ALA A 97 -9.73 -10.57 -13.50
CA ALA A 97 -9.44 -11.90 -12.97
C ALA A 97 -8.54 -11.84 -11.73
N TYR A 98 -7.52 -10.98 -11.76
CA TYR A 98 -6.62 -10.72 -10.65
C TYR A 98 -7.38 -10.25 -9.41
N ARG A 99 -8.25 -9.24 -9.57
CA ARG A 99 -9.14 -8.76 -8.51
C ARG A 99 -10.03 -9.85 -7.94
N LYS A 100 -10.73 -10.59 -8.80
CA LYS A 100 -11.60 -11.70 -8.37
C LYS A 100 -10.82 -12.75 -7.58
N SER A 101 -9.63 -13.12 -8.05
CA SER A 101 -8.78 -14.10 -7.37
C SER A 101 -8.28 -13.63 -6.00
N ALA A 102 -7.99 -12.33 -5.84
CA ALA A 102 -7.54 -11.75 -4.58
C ALA A 102 -8.68 -11.74 -3.55
N LEU A 103 -9.89 -11.28 -3.94
CA LEU A 103 -11.07 -11.33 -3.08
C LEU A 103 -11.37 -12.77 -2.61
N GLN A 104 -11.30 -13.73 -3.54
CA GLN A 104 -11.49 -15.14 -3.22
C GLN A 104 -10.40 -15.66 -2.26
N ALA A 105 -9.14 -15.30 -2.47
CA ALA A 105 -8.06 -15.69 -1.57
C ALA A 105 -8.31 -15.19 -0.14
N ILE A 106 -8.77 -13.95 0.01
CA ILE A 106 -9.11 -13.38 1.32
C ILE A 106 -10.21 -14.18 2.01
N THR A 107 -11.26 -14.54 1.27
CA THR A 107 -12.39 -15.32 1.81
C THR A 107 -12.00 -16.76 2.16
N LEU A 108 -11.13 -17.40 1.38
CA LEU A 108 -10.76 -18.80 1.58
C LEU A 108 -9.74 -19.01 2.70
N CYS A 109 -8.92 -18.01 3.02
CA CYS A 109 -7.81 -18.16 3.96
C CYS A 109 -8.13 -17.82 5.42
N GLN A 110 -9.36 -17.44 5.71
CA GLN A 110 -9.80 -17.26 7.09
C GLN A 110 -9.89 -18.62 7.83
N PRO A 111 -9.71 -18.67 9.16
CA PRO A 111 -9.36 -17.55 10.03
C PRO A 111 -7.87 -17.17 9.96
N TYR A 112 -7.57 -15.89 10.11
CA TYR A 112 -6.21 -15.34 10.15
C TYR A 112 -5.64 -15.38 11.57
N SER A 113 -4.52 -16.06 11.76
CA SER A 113 -3.77 -16.01 13.02
C SER A 113 -2.87 -14.77 13.01
N LEU A 114 -3.28 -13.72 13.73
CA LEU A 114 -2.55 -12.45 13.87
C LEU A 114 -2.34 -12.13 15.36
N PRO A 115 -1.25 -11.42 15.74
CA PRO A 115 -0.99 -11.10 17.14
C PRO A 115 -2.06 -10.16 17.70
N ALA A 116 -2.67 -10.55 18.82
CA ALA A 116 -3.82 -9.88 19.41
C ALA A 116 -3.49 -8.46 19.93
N GLU A 117 -2.23 -8.20 20.26
CA GLU A 117 -1.74 -6.88 20.69
C GLU A 117 -1.87 -5.80 19.62
N TYR A 118 -1.94 -6.19 18.33
CA TYR A 118 -2.12 -5.25 17.21
C TYR A 118 -3.57 -5.21 16.70
N TYR A 119 -4.53 -5.79 17.43
CA TYR A 119 -5.92 -5.93 16.96
C TYR A 119 -6.55 -4.61 16.52
N ASP A 120 -6.28 -3.51 17.23
CA ASP A 120 -6.86 -2.22 16.88
C ASP A 120 -6.43 -1.70 15.51
N GLU A 121 -5.32 -2.21 14.97
CA GLU A 121 -4.83 -1.88 13.64
C GLU A 121 -5.33 -2.84 12.56
N TRP A 122 -5.37 -4.14 12.83
CA TRP A 122 -5.73 -5.13 11.81
C TRP A 122 -7.21 -5.53 11.84
N LYS A 123 -8.01 -5.09 12.81
CA LYS A 123 -9.47 -5.26 12.80
C LYS A 123 -10.14 -4.60 11.59
N TYR A 124 -9.53 -3.54 11.06
CA TYR A 124 -9.91 -2.90 9.81
C TYR A 124 -8.70 -2.28 9.13
N PHE A 125 -8.38 -2.75 7.93
CA PHE A 125 -7.22 -2.28 7.18
C PHE A 125 -7.45 -2.39 5.68
N MET A 126 -6.56 -1.74 4.92
CA MET A 126 -6.65 -1.66 3.46
C MET A 126 -5.36 -2.17 2.83
N PRO A 127 -5.21 -3.48 2.60
CA PRO A 127 -4.01 -4.00 1.95
C PRO A 127 -3.98 -3.61 0.48
N VAL A 128 -2.77 -3.34 -0.01
CA VAL A 128 -2.51 -3.04 -1.41
C VAL A 128 -1.84 -4.26 -2.05
N PHE A 129 -2.45 -4.77 -3.11
CA PHE A 129 -1.92 -5.83 -3.95
C PHE A 129 -1.35 -5.19 -5.21
N LEU A 130 -0.06 -5.41 -5.45
CA LEU A 130 0.66 -4.86 -6.59
C LEU A 130 1.06 -5.99 -7.54
N GLU A 131 0.83 -5.78 -8.84
CA GLU A 131 1.49 -6.53 -9.91
C GLU A 131 2.36 -5.55 -10.69
N THR A 132 3.66 -5.77 -10.66
CA THR A 132 4.63 -4.98 -11.44
C THR A 132 4.95 -5.72 -12.74
N PRO A 133 5.19 -5.00 -13.85
CA PRO A 133 5.59 -5.63 -15.10
C PRO A 133 6.86 -6.48 -14.90
N SER A 134 6.87 -7.68 -15.49
CA SER A 134 8.07 -8.51 -15.55
C SER A 134 9.09 -7.85 -16.49
N PRO A 135 10.40 -7.82 -16.15
CA PRO A 135 11.42 -7.29 -17.07
C PRO A 135 11.38 -8.05 -18.41
N PRO A 136 11.51 -7.37 -19.57
CA PRO A 136 11.50 -8.04 -20.86
C PRO A 136 12.74 -8.95 -20.98
N GLY A 137 12.52 -10.27 -21.00
CA GLY A 137 13.56 -11.25 -21.37
C GLY A 137 13.96 -12.34 -20.37
N GLY A 138 13.28 -12.51 -19.23
CA GLY A 138 13.65 -13.54 -18.25
C GLY A 138 12.74 -14.76 -18.24
N LYS A 139 13.22 -15.93 -18.71
CA LYS A 139 12.64 -17.23 -18.29
C LYS A 139 12.87 -17.36 -16.78
N GLY A 140 11.90 -16.99 -15.97
CA GLY A 140 12.01 -16.98 -14.50
C GLY A 140 12.05 -18.39 -13.91
N LYS A 141 13.24 -19.02 -13.88
CA LYS A 141 13.57 -19.95 -12.78
C LYS A 141 13.87 -19.07 -11.57
N PRO A 142 13.17 -19.22 -10.42
CA PRO A 142 13.49 -18.43 -9.24
C PRO A 142 14.90 -18.81 -8.78
N ALA A 143 15.78 -17.81 -8.68
CA ALA A 143 17.05 -17.97 -7.99
C ALA A 143 16.74 -18.18 -6.50
N ALA A 144 16.98 -19.40 -6.02
CA ALA A 144 17.00 -19.66 -4.59
C ALA A 144 18.11 -18.78 -3.97
N GLY A 145 17.72 -17.83 -3.11
CA GLY A 145 18.66 -17.12 -2.23
C GLY A 145 18.60 -15.59 -2.23
N GLU A 146 17.88 -14.93 -3.15
CA GLU A 146 17.79 -13.46 -3.14
C GLU A 146 16.61 -13.03 -2.25
N LEU A 147 16.90 -12.50 -1.07
CA LEU A 147 15.91 -11.91 -0.17
C LEU A 147 15.34 -10.64 -0.84
N ASP A 148 14.26 -10.82 -1.58
CA ASP A 148 13.55 -9.82 -2.38
C ASP A 148 12.99 -8.68 -1.51
N LYS A 149 13.83 -7.69 -1.22
CA LYS A 149 13.46 -6.41 -0.58
C LYS A 149 12.58 -5.53 -1.49
N ARG A 150 12.27 -5.96 -2.72
CA ARG A 150 11.42 -5.26 -3.69
C ARG A 150 9.99 -5.81 -3.73
N LYS A 151 9.65 -6.76 -2.85
CA LYS A 151 8.28 -7.17 -2.54
C LYS A 151 7.58 -6.13 -1.64
N LEU A 152 7.55 -4.88 -2.13
CA LEU A 152 6.88 -3.64 -1.68
C LEU A 152 5.68 -3.93 -0.75
N SER A 153 5.83 -3.62 0.53
CA SER A 153 5.52 -2.34 1.17
C SER A 153 4.00 -2.12 1.29
N ILE A 154 3.46 -2.45 2.46
CA ILE A 154 2.18 -1.90 2.90
C ILE A 154 2.46 -0.41 3.22
N CYS A 155 2.41 0.43 2.19
CA CYS A 155 2.46 1.89 2.37
C CYS A 155 1.03 2.41 2.26
N ARG A 156 0.51 2.97 3.35
CA ARG A 156 -0.75 3.70 3.36
C ARG A 156 -0.44 5.16 2.98
N GLY A 157 -0.90 5.60 1.81
CA GLY A 157 -0.77 7.00 1.36
C GLY A 157 0.25 7.31 0.26
N CYS A 158 0.66 6.33 -0.55
CA CYS A 158 1.36 6.58 -1.82
C CYS A 158 0.37 6.84 -2.96
#